data_AF-S0KWD6-F1
#
_entry.id   AF-S0KWD6-F1
#
_cell.length_a   1.000
_cell.length_b   1.000
_cell.length_c   1.000
_cell.angle_alpha   90.00
_cell.angle_beta   90.00
_cell.angle_gamma   90.00
#
_symmetry.space_group_name_H-M   'P 1'
#
loop_
_entity.id
_entity.type
_entity.pdbx_description
1 polymer ?
#
loop_
_entity_poly.entity_id
_entity_poly.type
_entity_poly.pdbx_seq_one_letter_code
_entity_poly.pdbx_strand_id
1 'polypeptide(L)'
;MALTIKQAEDYLTNHVSGITVMDVTVEYPDEKEVLYIEGEKDYYFFISKANTYRFTDGQKNEKAFSHEDSENPMTEEEFLDKMVRIILSEE
;
A
#
# COMPACT_ATOMS: atom_id res chain seq x y z
N MET A 1 -3.15 -6.39 -15.87
CA MET A 1 -2.69 -4.98 -15.81
C MET A 1 -2.09 -4.84 -14.43
N ALA A 2 -0.89 -4.28 -14.29
CA ALA A 2 -0.29 -4.10 -12.96
C ALA A 2 -0.93 -2.90 -12.26
N LEU A 3 -1.07 -2.99 -10.93
CA LEU A 3 -1.60 -1.94 -10.08
C LEU A 3 -0.77 -0.68 -10.29
N THR A 4 -1.44 0.40 -10.67
CA THR A 4 -0.79 1.71 -10.77
C THR A 4 -0.97 2.47 -9.45
N ILE A 5 -0.02 3.33 -9.11
CA ILE A 5 -0.13 4.27 -7.97
C ILE A 5 -1.51 4.94 -7.95
N LYS A 6 -1.99 5.43 -9.10
CA LYS A 6 -3.27 6.12 -9.20
C LYS A 6 -4.46 5.23 -8.84
N GLN A 7 -4.43 3.95 -9.20
CA GLN A 7 -5.51 3.03 -8.84
C GLN A 7 -5.51 2.73 -7.34
N ALA A 8 -4.32 2.59 -6.73
CA ALA A 8 -4.21 2.41 -5.29
C ALA A 8 -4.69 3.65 -4.54
N GLU A 9 -4.26 4.85 -4.96
CA GLU A 9 -4.70 6.13 -4.40
C GLU A 9 -6.22 6.31 -4.51
N ASP A 10 -6.80 6.13 -5.70
CA ASP A 10 -8.24 6.30 -5.92
C ASP A 10 -9.05 5.27 -5.13
N TYR A 11 -8.57 4.02 -5.03
CA TYR A 11 -9.23 2.98 -4.22
C TYR A 11 -9.20 3.32 -2.73
N LEU A 12 -8.02 3.67 -2.21
CA LEU A 12 -7.84 4.00 -0.80
C LEU A 12 -8.67 5.23 -0.41
N THR A 13 -8.62 6.30 -1.20
CA THR A 13 -9.37 7.54 -0.92
C THR A 13 -10.89 7.38 -1.08
N ASN A 14 -11.36 6.44 -1.91
CA ASN A 14 -12.79 6.10 -1.99
C ASN A 14 -13.27 5.22 -0.82
N HIS A 15 -12.42 4.32 -0.32
CA HIS A 15 -12.80 3.37 0.74
C HIS A 15 -12.51 3.87 2.16
N VAL A 16 -11.48 4.70 2.33
CA VAL A 16 -11.08 5.29 3.61
C VAL A 16 -11.28 6.80 3.51
N SER A 17 -12.14 7.35 4.36
CA SER A 17 -12.40 8.79 4.39
C SER A 17 -11.39 9.50 5.27
N GLY A 18 -10.84 10.62 4.79
CA GLY A 18 -9.93 11.45 5.58
C GLY A 18 -8.45 11.07 5.50
N ILE A 19 -8.08 10.20 4.56
CA ILE A 19 -6.68 9.95 4.24
C ILE A 19 -6.21 10.78 3.04
N THR A 20 -4.92 11.10 3.03
CA THR A 20 -4.20 11.74 1.93
C THR A 20 -3.16 10.75 1.44
N VAL A 21 -3.15 10.47 0.14
CA VAL A 21 -2.11 9.63 -0.47
C VAL A 21 -1.15 10.53 -1.24
N MET A 22 0.14 10.31 -1.07
CA MET A 22 1.22 11.09 -1.67
C MET A 22 2.24 10.14 -2.31
N ASP A 23 2.65 10.42 -3.54
CA ASP A 23 3.75 9.72 -4.17
C ASP A 23 5.09 10.17 -3.58
N VAL A 24 5.80 9.23 -2.95
CA VAL A 24 7.14 9.43 -2.36
C VAL A 24 8.19 8.52 -3.03
N THR A 25 7.90 8.03 -4.23
CA THR A 25 8.81 7.18 -5.02
C THR A 25 10.20 7.79 -5.17
N VAL A 26 10.30 9.12 -5.23
CA VAL A 26 11.58 9.86 -5.33
C VAL A 26 12.54 9.58 -4.17
N GLU A 27 12.04 9.21 -2.99
CA GLU A 27 12.86 8.92 -1.81
C GLU A 27 13.40 7.48 -1.78
N TYR A 28 12.88 6.60 -2.65
CA TYR A 28 13.18 5.17 -2.65
C TYR A 28 13.59 4.70 -4.06
N PRO A 29 14.85 4.94 -4.49
CA PRO A 29 15.32 4.61 -5.85
C PRO A 29 15.35 3.10 -6.13
N ASP A 30 15.44 2.28 -5.09
CA ASP A 30 15.41 0.82 -5.18
C ASP A 30 14.02 0.27 -5.51
N GLU A 31 12.97 0.94 -5.06
CA GLU A 31 11.59 0.56 -5.32
C GLU A 31 11.15 1.01 -6.72
N LYS A 32 10.02 0.46 -7.20
CA LYS A 32 9.41 0.88 -8.45
C LYS A 32 8.55 2.11 -8.23
N GLU A 33 7.69 2.03 -7.21
CA GLU A 33 6.68 3.02 -6.86
C GLU A 33 6.49 2.99 -5.33
N VAL A 34 6.39 4.13 -4.66
CA VAL A 34 6.15 4.23 -3.22
C VAL A 34 5.10 5.28 -2.93
N LEU A 35 4.07 4.88 -2.20
CA LEU A 35 2.98 5.74 -1.75
C LEU A 35 3.05 5.92 -0.24
N TYR A 36 2.97 7.16 0.19
CA TYR A 36 2.74 7.54 1.57
C TYR A 36 1.26 7.82 1.76
N ILE A 37 0.65 7.23 2.78
CA ILE A 37 -0.77 7.38 3.10
C ILE A 37 -0.84 8.03 4.48
N GLU A 38 -1.16 9.31 4.49
CA GLU A 38 -1.35 10.12 5.70
C GLU A 38 -2.82 10.04 6.12
N GLY A 39 -3.11 9.42 7.25
CA GLY A 39 -4.45 9.34 7.83
C GLY A 39 -4.44 9.74 9.31
N GLU A 40 -5.25 9.06 10.12
CA GLU A 40 -5.08 9.10 11.58
C GLU A 40 -3.72 8.50 12.00
N LYS A 41 -3.27 7.51 11.23
CA LYS A 41 -1.93 6.97 11.27
C LYS A 41 -1.28 7.09 9.90
N ASP A 42 0.02 7.21 9.93
CA ASP A 42 0.87 7.18 8.76
C ASP A 42 1.05 5.74 8.27
N TYR A 43 0.98 5.54 6.96
CA TYR A 43 1.29 4.27 6.32
C TYR A 43 2.14 4.48 5.07
N TYR A 44 2.87 3.44 4.69
CA TYR A 44 3.65 3.40 3.47
C TYR A 44 3.30 2.16 2.67
N PHE A 45 3.13 2.35 1.37
CA PHE A 45 2.88 1.30 0.41
C PHE A 45 4.00 1.28 -0.62
N PHE A 46 4.80 0.21 -0.61
CA PHE A 46 5.94 0.00 -1.47
C PHE A 46 5.57 -1.00 -2.56
N ILE A 47 5.87 -0.63 -3.79
CA ILE A 47 5.77 -1.48 -4.97
C ILE A 47 7.20 -1.69 -5.47
N SER A 48 7.68 -2.93 -5.41
CA SER A 48 9.03 -3.23 -5.88
C SER A 48 9.05 -3.47 -7.39
N LYS A 49 10.24 -3.39 -7.99
CA LYS A 49 10.43 -3.66 -9.43
C LYS A 49 10.06 -5.09 -9.85
N ALA A 50 10.02 -6.01 -8.89
CA ALA A 50 9.54 -7.39 -9.05
C ALA A 50 8.00 -7.52 -9.05
N ASN A 51 7.27 -6.39 -9.05
CA ASN A 51 5.81 -6.35 -9.01
C ASN A 51 5.23 -6.95 -7.70
N THR A 52 5.97 -6.81 -6.61
CA THR A 52 5.56 -7.19 -5.25
C THR A 52 5.09 -5.96 -4.49
N TYR A 53 4.12 -6.15 -3.61
CA TYR A 53 3.43 -5.10 -2.87
C TYR A 53 3.71 -5.28 -1.38
N ARG A 54 4.27 -4.27 -0.73
CA ARG A 54 4.55 -4.27 0.71
C ARG A 54 3.88 -3.08 1.36
N PHE A 55 3.13 -3.34 2.42
CA PHE A 55 2.44 -2.33 3.19
C PHE A 55 3.01 -2.28 4.59
N THR A 56 3.40 -1.09 5.04
CA THR A 56 3.95 -0.84 6.36
C THR A 56 3.25 0.33 7.03
N ASP A 57 3.29 0.40 8.35
CA ASP A 57 2.90 1.63 9.05
C ASP A 57 4.01 2.70 9.02
N GLY A 58 3.74 3.86 9.61
CA GLY A 58 4.63 5.03 9.68
C GLY A 58 5.98 4.74 10.34
N GLN A 59 6.04 3.74 11.21
CA GLN A 59 7.27 3.27 11.84
C GLN A 59 7.97 2.18 11.02
N LYS A 60 7.51 1.92 9.79
CA LYS A 60 8.04 0.92 8.86
C LYS A 60 7.92 -0.52 9.35
N ASN A 61 6.95 -0.85 10.22
CA ASN A 61 6.65 -2.27 10.50
C ASN A 61 5.80 -2.83 9.37
N GLU A 62 6.19 -4.00 8.86
CA GLU A 62 5.44 -4.69 7.82
C GLU A 62 4.09 -5.17 8.37
N LYS A 63 3.00 -4.69 7.76
CA LYS A 63 1.62 -5.01 8.12
C LYS A 63 1.00 -5.99 7.14
N ALA A 64 1.37 -5.90 5.86
CA ALA A 64 0.95 -6.85 4.84
C ALA A 64 1.97 -6.94 3.71
N PHE A 65 2.09 -8.12 3.11
CA PHE A 65 2.90 -8.35 1.93
C PHE A 65 2.14 -9.23 0.92
N SER A 66 2.11 -8.84 -0.36
CA SER A 66 1.34 -9.59 -1.37
C SER A 66 1.91 -10.97 -1.67
N HIS A 67 3.18 -11.19 -1.34
CA HIS A 67 3.86 -12.48 -1.49
C HIS A 67 4.08 -13.18 -0.13
N GLU A 68 3.27 -12.87 0.89
CA GLU A 68 3.28 -13.59 2.18
C GLU A 68 3.15 -15.11 1.97
N ASP A 69 2.27 -15.51 1.04
CA ASP A 69 2.08 -16.89 0.63
C ASP A 69 2.68 -17.09 -0.77
N SER A 70 3.82 -17.80 -0.84
CA SER A 70 4.49 -18.08 -2.11
C SER A 70 3.70 -19.06 -3.00
N GLU A 71 2.72 -19.78 -2.46
CA GLU A 71 1.88 -20.70 -3.22
C GLU A 71 0.64 -20.00 -3.80
N ASN A 72 0.13 -18.96 -3.13
CA ASN A 72 -1.03 -18.16 -3.54
C ASN A 72 -0.76 -16.67 -3.26
N PRO A 73 -0.01 -15.97 -4.12
CA PRO A 73 0.20 -14.54 -3.95
C PRO A 73 -1.13 -13.80 -4.02
N MET A 74 -1.32 -12.84 -3.12
CA MET A 74 -2.51 -11.99 -3.10
C MET A 74 -2.61 -11.21 -4.41
N THR A 75 -3.82 -11.12 -4.93
CA THR A 75 -4.09 -10.21 -6.04
C THR A 75 -4.04 -8.76 -5.56
N GLU A 76 -3.92 -7.84 -6.51
CA GLU A 76 -3.87 -6.41 -6.28
C GLU A 76 -5.08 -5.91 -5.49
N GLU A 77 -6.27 -6.40 -5.83
CA GLU A 77 -7.53 -6.07 -5.17
C GLU A 77 -7.58 -6.60 -3.74
N GLU A 78 -7.16 -7.86 -3.51
CA GLU A 78 -7.13 -8.42 -2.15
C GLU A 78 -6.10 -7.73 -1.26
N PHE A 79 -4.98 -7.31 -1.86
CA PHE A 79 -3.98 -6.54 -1.15
C PHE A 79 -4.50 -5.17 -0.74
N LEU A 80 -5.18 -4.46 -1.65
CA LEU A 80 -5.81 -3.18 -1.37
C LEU A 80 -6.92 -3.31 -0.30
N ASP A 81 -7.77 -4.34 -0.37
CA ASP A 81 -8.79 -4.60 0.66
C ASP A 81 -8.14 -4.86 2.02
N LYS A 82 -7.05 -5.65 2.06
CA LYS A 82 -6.26 -5.88 3.29
C LYS A 82 -5.69 -4.57 3.83
N MET A 83 -5.13 -3.70 2.99
CA MET A 83 -4.63 -2.38 3.40
C MET A 83 -5.75 -1.52 4.01
N VAL A 84 -6.87 -1.38 3.30
CA VAL A 84 -8.05 -0.62 3.77
C VAL A 84 -8.51 -1.14 5.13
N ARG A 85 -8.64 -2.46 5.27
CA ARG A 85 -9.03 -3.08 6.54
C ARG A 85 -8.06 -2.80 7.66
N ILE A 86 -6.75 -2.80 7.39
CA ILE A 86 -5.73 -2.49 8.40
C ILE A 86 -5.87 -1.02 8.83
N ILE A 87 -5.98 -0.09 7.87
CA ILE A 87 -6.15 1.34 8.14
C ILE A 87 -7.40 1.56 8.98
N LEU A 88 -8.55 1.03 8.55
CA LEU A 88 -9.83 1.14 9.26
C LEU A 88 -9.87 0.41 10.62
N SER A 89 -9.04 -0.61 10.83
CA SER A 89 -8.95 -1.30 12.12
C SER A 89 -8.03 -0.58 13.11
N GLU A 90 -7.20 0.32 12.59
CA GLU A 90 -6.23 1.07 13.37
C GLU A 90 -6.60 2.55 13.56
N GLU A 91 -7.64 3.01 12.85
CA GLU A 91 -8.48 4.22 13.05
C GLU A 91 -9.47 4.01 14.21
#